data_AF-A0A2D6RNE9-F1
#
_entry.id   AF-A0A2D6RNE9-F1
#
_cell.length_a   1.000
_cell.length_b   1.000
_cell.length_c   1.000
_cell.angle_alpha   90.00
_cell.angle_beta   90.00
_cell.angle_gamma   90.00
#
_symmetry.space_group_name_H-M   'P 1'
#
loop_
_entity.id
_entity.type
_entity.pdbx_description
1 polymer ?
#
loop_
_entity_poly.entity_id
_entity_poly.type
_entity_poly.pdbx_seq_one_letter_code
_entity_poly.pdbx_strand_id
1 'polypeptide(L)'
;MFVFVIVSLFLILGTNFSMTGFVSKLRMTGFAIAGGDFIEKTVEVEVERERSYLFDVSVRILPKYLEVLAGEEVAAEIIISPLTSVEVLKDAKLIYYVENSKQKVFASIQEIVDVSKETKLLRELSLPEGIDLGKYWFVAKLEYKKQVSSDKKRLGIIEREIPFSIPSIEKTQSLIKIILMVVLLILAILVIKNRTKRREHRKRHLKDHKKKGKYLDFTRKEKPKGNYIDFTNKFKKNSQKLKEEAIDKLINLTKEKPKENNKKDEKPKEEIKKEKPKGKYLDFTKKFKKDSQDFKKEAVDKLIDLSKK
;
A
#
# COMPACT_ATOMS: atom_id res chain seq x y z
N MET A 1 49.59 39.75 -26.49
CA MET A 1 49.76 38.34 -26.06
C MET A 1 48.75 37.53 -26.85
N PHE A 2 49.20 36.74 -27.83
CA PHE A 2 48.32 35.97 -28.72
C PHE A 2 47.96 34.64 -28.05
N VAL A 3 46.69 34.43 -27.74
CA VAL A 3 46.18 33.16 -27.23
C VAL A 3 45.88 32.26 -28.44
N PHE A 4 46.70 31.24 -28.67
CA PHE A 4 46.42 30.21 -29.66
C PHE A 4 45.46 29.19 -29.05
N VAL A 5 44.19 29.23 -29.46
CA VAL A 5 43.21 28.20 -29.12
C VAL A 5 43.36 27.05 -30.12
N ILE A 6 44.09 26.00 -29.73
CA ILE A 6 44.17 24.77 -30.53
C ILE A 6 42.96 23.91 -30.15
N VAL A 7 41.88 23.99 -30.95
CA VAL A 7 40.73 23.09 -30.82
C VAL A 7 41.10 21.76 -31.49
N SER A 8 41.66 20.83 -30.72
CA SER A 8 41.88 19.45 -31.18
C SER A 8 40.56 18.70 -31.21
N LEU A 9 39.89 18.70 -32.36
CA LEU A 9 38.66 17.96 -32.61
C LEU A 9 38.98 16.46 -32.73
N PHE A 10 38.97 15.73 -31.62
CA PHE A 10 38.97 14.26 -31.64
C PHE A 10 37.57 13.77 -32.03
N LEU A 11 37.31 13.68 -33.33
CA LEU A 11 36.20 12.91 -33.88
C LEU A 11 36.51 11.42 -33.66
N ILE A 12 35.97 10.83 -32.60
CA ILE A 12 35.91 9.37 -32.47
C ILE A 12 34.93 8.87 -33.53
N LEU A 13 35.42 8.71 -34.77
CA LEU A 13 34.74 8.06 -35.87
C LEU A 13 34.74 6.55 -35.63
N GLY A 14 33.92 6.12 -34.69
CA GLY A 14 33.72 4.72 -34.36
C GLY A 14 32.23 4.41 -34.39
N THR A 15 31.80 3.68 -35.41
CA THR A 15 30.47 3.09 -35.67
C THR A 15 29.53 3.88 -36.57
N ASN A 16 29.17 3.24 -37.69
CA ASN A 16 28.07 3.60 -38.58
C ASN A 16 26.75 3.40 -37.84
N PHE A 17 26.39 4.33 -36.97
CA PHE A 17 25.08 4.31 -36.30
C PHE A 17 24.05 4.95 -37.24
N SER A 18 23.20 4.12 -37.86
CA SER A 18 22.01 4.59 -38.57
C SER A 18 21.00 5.09 -37.55
N MET A 19 21.18 6.30 -37.03
CA MET A 19 20.19 6.98 -36.18
C MET A 19 19.13 7.65 -37.07
N THR A 20 17.96 7.03 -37.16
CA THR A 20 16.72 7.67 -37.63
C THR A 20 15.94 8.16 -36.40
N GLY A 21 15.70 9.47 -36.30
CA GLY A 21 14.62 10.01 -35.45
C GLY A 21 14.97 10.61 -34.09
N PHE A 22 16.24 10.80 -33.72
CA PHE A 22 16.59 11.54 -32.50
C PHE A 22 17.20 12.90 -32.84
N VAL A 23 16.75 13.94 -32.14
CA VAL A 23 17.56 15.13 -31.86
C VAL A 23 18.82 14.61 -31.18
N SER A 24 19.91 14.48 -31.92
CA SER A 24 21.16 13.97 -31.38
C SER A 24 21.76 15.07 -30.51
N LYS A 25 21.57 14.99 -29.19
CA LYS A 25 22.38 15.77 -28.25
C LYS A 25 23.81 15.27 -28.33
N LEU A 26 24.65 16.02 -29.05
CA LEU A 26 26.09 15.79 -29.11
C LEU A 26 26.71 16.45 -27.88
N ARG A 27 27.21 15.63 -26.96
CA ARG A 27 28.07 16.13 -25.89
C ARG A 27 29.47 16.25 -26.44
N MET A 28 29.94 17.49 -26.64
CA MET A 28 31.33 17.75 -26.96
C MET A 28 32.05 18.21 -25.71
N THR A 29 32.99 17.39 -25.24
CA THR A 29 33.90 17.77 -24.17
C THR A 29 35.11 18.45 -24.80
N GLY A 30 35.32 19.73 -24.48
CA GLY A 30 36.47 20.50 -24.95
C GLY A 30 37.40 20.88 -23.80
N PHE A 31 38.70 20.89 -24.07
CA PHE A 31 39.71 21.38 -23.13
C PHE A 31 40.27 22.72 -23.63
N ALA A 32 40.38 23.70 -22.73
CA ALA A 32 41.06 24.96 -23.01
C ALA A 32 42.19 25.18 -22.00
N ILE A 33 43.36 25.60 -22.50
CA ILE A 33 44.51 25.97 -21.66
C ILE A 33 44.69 27.49 -21.79
N ALA A 34 44.52 28.20 -20.68
CA ALA A 34 44.73 29.65 -20.62
C ALA A 34 45.60 29.97 -19.40
N GLY A 35 46.77 30.56 -19.64
CA GLY A 35 47.67 30.99 -18.56
C GLY A 35 48.37 29.89 -17.76
N GLY A 36 48.31 28.62 -18.21
CA GLY A 36 48.89 27.47 -17.50
C GLY A 36 47.86 26.64 -16.73
N ASP A 37 46.63 27.13 -16.58
CA ASP A 37 45.54 26.40 -15.95
C ASP A 37 44.69 25.64 -16.99
N PHE A 38 44.36 24.39 -16.67
CA PHE A 38 43.44 23.57 -17.44
C PHE A 38 42.00 23.86 -17.00
N ILE A 39 41.18 24.34 -17.93
CA ILE A 39 39.75 24.53 -17.70
C ILE A 39 39.00 23.51 -18.56
N GLU A 40 38.41 22.51 -17.92
CA GLU A 40 37.49 21.57 -18.56
C GLU A 40 36.10 22.23 -18.65
N LYS A 41 35.59 22.40 -19.87
CA LYS A 41 34.24 22.93 -20.09
C LYS A 41 33.48 22.00 -21.01
N THR A 42 32.50 21.31 -20.42
CA THR A 42 31.56 20.50 -21.19
C THR A 42 30.54 21.43 -21.82
N VAL A 43 30.50 21.49 -23.15
CA VAL A 43 29.47 22.21 -23.88
C VAL A 43 28.54 21.18 -24.50
N GLU A 44 27.30 21.15 -24.02
CA GLU A 44 26.26 20.38 -24.70
C GLU A 44 25.88 21.14 -25.97
N VAL A 45 26.24 20.59 -27.14
CA VAL A 45 25.86 21.18 -28.43
C VAL A 45 24.68 20.36 -28.95
N GLU A 46 23.49 20.96 -28.90
CA GLU A 46 22.32 20.39 -29.54
C GLU A 46 22.41 20.68 -31.04
N VAL A 47 22.96 19.72 -31.80
CA VAL A 47 22.99 19.80 -33.26
C VAL A 47 21.65 19.30 -33.78
N GLU A 48 20.72 20.21 -33.99
CA GLU A 48 19.48 19.93 -34.68
C GLU A 48 19.80 19.84 -36.18
N ARG A 49 20.00 18.62 -36.70
CA ARG A 49 20.01 18.43 -38.15
C ARG A 49 18.58 18.65 -38.63
N GLU A 50 18.34 19.78 -39.28
CA GLU A 50 17.18 20.01 -40.13
C GLU A 50 17.16 19.00 -41.29
N ARG A 51 16.79 17.75 -40.99
CA ARG A 51 16.22 16.89 -42.02
C ARG A 51 14.82 17.45 -42.23
N SER A 52 14.55 17.99 -43.42
CA SER A 52 13.21 18.41 -43.82
C SER A 52 12.31 17.18 -43.88
N TYR A 53 11.74 16.80 -42.74
CA TYR A 53 10.73 15.75 -42.66
C TYR A 53 9.50 16.25 -43.43
N LEU A 54 9.01 15.45 -44.38
CA LEU A 54 7.78 15.75 -45.11
C LEU A 54 6.53 15.48 -44.25
N PHE A 55 6.70 14.75 -43.15
CA PHE A 55 5.62 14.30 -42.27
C PHE A 55 6.10 14.05 -40.85
N ASP A 56 5.14 14.16 -39.93
CA ASP A 56 5.26 13.74 -38.54
C ASP A 56 4.32 12.55 -38.26
N VAL A 57 4.72 11.71 -37.31
CA VAL A 57 3.93 10.57 -36.83
C VAL A 57 3.80 10.72 -35.33
N SER A 58 2.58 10.65 -34.81
CA SER A 58 2.32 10.67 -33.36
C SER A 58 1.47 9.47 -32.96
N VAL A 59 1.82 8.85 -31.84
CA VAL A 59 1.12 7.67 -31.30
C VAL A 59 0.39 8.03 -30.01
N ARG A 60 -0.90 7.69 -29.98
CA ARG A 60 -1.77 7.82 -28.79
C ARG A 60 -2.42 6.48 -28.45
N ILE A 61 -1.94 5.84 -27.40
CA ILE A 61 -2.58 4.64 -26.85
C ILE A 61 -3.87 5.05 -26.14
N LEU A 62 -4.98 4.35 -26.40
CA LEU A 62 -6.23 4.65 -25.73
C LEU A 62 -6.10 4.35 -24.22
N PRO A 63 -6.75 5.12 -23.32
CA PRO A 63 -6.57 4.95 -21.87
C PRO A 63 -6.78 3.53 -21.36
N LYS A 64 -7.73 2.78 -21.95
CA LYS A 64 -8.04 1.39 -21.59
C LYS A 64 -6.93 0.39 -21.94
N TYR A 65 -5.97 0.77 -22.78
CA TYR A 65 -4.83 -0.06 -23.20
C TYR A 65 -3.49 0.45 -22.68
N LEU A 66 -3.47 1.38 -21.71
CA LEU A 66 -2.23 1.76 -21.04
C LEU A 66 -1.65 0.61 -20.21
N GLU A 67 -2.52 -0.29 -19.74
CA GLU A 67 -2.18 -1.53 -19.06
C GLU A 67 -2.99 -2.65 -19.74
N VAL A 68 -2.30 -3.67 -20.27
CA VAL A 68 -2.90 -4.75 -21.07
C VAL A 68 -2.43 -6.09 -20.51
N LEU A 69 -3.31 -7.11 -20.52
CA LEU A 69 -2.91 -8.45 -20.12
C LEU A 69 -2.06 -9.11 -21.21
N ALA A 70 -1.15 -9.99 -20.81
CA ALA A 70 -0.46 -10.86 -21.76
C ALA A 70 -1.49 -11.67 -22.59
N GLY A 71 -1.32 -11.70 -23.92
CA GLY A 71 -2.26 -12.37 -24.84
C GLY A 71 -3.42 -11.49 -25.35
N GLU A 72 -3.64 -10.32 -24.77
CA GLU A 72 -4.71 -9.41 -25.21
C GLU A 72 -4.24 -8.46 -26.33
N GLU A 73 -5.20 -7.76 -26.92
CA GLU A 73 -4.96 -6.77 -27.96
C GLU A 73 -4.66 -5.39 -27.35
N VAL A 74 -3.74 -4.65 -27.97
CA VAL A 74 -3.51 -3.23 -27.69
C VAL A 74 -4.01 -2.41 -28.87
N ALA A 75 -4.76 -1.33 -28.59
CA ALA A 75 -5.13 -0.35 -29.61
C ALA A 75 -4.48 1.01 -29.41
N ALA A 76 -4.03 1.60 -30.51
CA ALA A 76 -3.47 2.95 -30.55
C ALA A 76 -4.01 3.73 -31.76
N GLU A 77 -4.21 5.02 -31.56
CA GLU A 77 -4.42 6.00 -32.63
C GLU A 77 -3.05 6.48 -33.13
N ILE A 78 -2.76 6.20 -34.40
CA ILE A 78 -1.58 6.69 -35.11
C ILE A 78 -2.02 7.90 -35.93
N ILE A 79 -1.48 9.06 -35.60
CA ILE A 79 -1.75 10.33 -36.28
C ILE A 79 -0.58 10.62 -37.20
N ILE A 80 -0.85 10.76 -38.49
CA ILE A 80 0.17 11.13 -39.48
C ILE A 80 -0.17 12.53 -39.99
N SER A 81 0.74 13.47 -39.77
CA SER A 81 0.56 14.88 -40.14
C SER A 81 1.58 15.27 -41.22
N PRO A 82 1.16 15.52 -42.47
CA PRO A 82 2.08 16.06 -43.47
C PRO A 82 2.53 17.47 -43.05
N LEU A 83 3.83 17.71 -43.04
CA LEU A 83 4.41 19.00 -42.64
C LEU A 83 4.43 20.00 -43.81
N THR A 84 4.41 19.49 -45.05
CA THR A 84 4.35 20.29 -46.27
C THR A 84 2.99 20.14 -46.95
N SER A 85 2.36 21.26 -47.32
CA SER A 85 1.02 21.29 -47.94
C SER A 85 0.97 20.80 -49.39
N VAL A 86 2.12 20.49 -50.00
CA VAL A 86 2.24 20.33 -51.46
C VAL A 86 2.31 18.86 -51.90
N GLU A 87 2.77 17.95 -51.04
CA GLU A 87 3.05 16.56 -51.45
C GLU A 87 2.10 15.57 -50.76
N VAL A 88 1.29 14.87 -51.56
CA VAL A 88 0.55 13.69 -51.10
C VAL A 88 1.52 12.53 -50.99
N LEU A 89 1.63 11.94 -49.80
CA LEU A 89 2.46 10.76 -49.57
C LEU A 89 1.69 9.53 -50.06
N LYS A 90 1.92 9.14 -51.31
CA LYS A 90 1.36 7.91 -51.88
C LYS A 90 2.24 6.72 -51.55
N ASP A 91 1.64 5.56 -51.29
CA ASP A 91 2.36 4.31 -51.02
C ASP A 91 3.33 4.41 -49.83
N ALA A 92 2.98 5.20 -48.80
CA ALA A 92 3.80 5.30 -47.60
C ALA A 92 3.69 4.00 -46.80
N LYS A 93 4.83 3.44 -46.40
CA LYS A 93 4.89 2.17 -45.67
C LYS A 93 4.79 2.43 -44.17
N LEU A 94 3.66 2.09 -43.57
CA LEU A 94 3.44 2.19 -42.13
C LEU A 94 3.76 0.85 -41.47
N ILE A 95 4.68 0.88 -40.52
CA ILE A 95 5.06 -0.27 -39.69
C ILE A 95 4.75 0.09 -38.25
N TYR A 96 3.99 -0.74 -37.57
CA TYR A 96 3.74 -0.57 -36.14
C TYR A 96 3.94 -1.87 -35.39
N TYR A 97 4.53 -1.77 -34.20
CA TYR A 97 4.97 -2.93 -33.44
C TYR A 97 5.07 -2.62 -31.95
N VAL A 98 5.17 -3.69 -31.15
CA VAL A 98 5.42 -3.59 -29.71
C VAL A 98 6.79 -4.16 -29.38
N GLU A 99 7.60 -3.38 -28.68
CA GLU A 99 8.95 -3.77 -28.23
C GLU A 99 9.15 -3.59 -26.72
N ASN A 100 10.09 -4.34 -26.15
CA ASN A 100 10.52 -4.15 -24.76
C ASN A 100 11.72 -3.20 -24.64
N SER A 101 12.20 -2.99 -23.42
CA SER A 101 13.39 -2.17 -23.13
C SER A 101 14.69 -2.69 -23.77
N LYS A 102 14.73 -3.94 -24.21
CA LYS A 102 15.85 -4.58 -24.92
C LYS A 102 15.69 -4.52 -26.45
N GLN A 103 14.74 -3.74 -26.97
CA GLN A 103 14.42 -3.63 -28.41
C GLN A 103 14.02 -4.98 -29.05
N LYS A 104 13.55 -5.94 -28.25
CA LYS A 104 12.98 -7.18 -28.77
C LYS A 104 11.53 -6.89 -29.18
N VAL A 105 11.22 -7.13 -30.44
CA VAL A 105 9.87 -6.99 -31.02
C VAL A 105 9.05 -8.25 -30.74
N PHE A 106 7.80 -8.07 -30.28
CA PHE A 106 6.90 -9.18 -29.92
C PHE A 106 5.73 -9.34 -30.89
N ALA A 107 5.27 -8.26 -31.49
CA ALA A 107 4.23 -8.25 -32.52
C ALA A 107 4.52 -7.08 -33.47
N SER A 108 4.29 -7.27 -34.77
CA SER A 108 4.54 -6.25 -35.80
C SER A 108 3.57 -6.43 -36.96
N ILE A 109 3.03 -5.34 -37.45
CA ILE A 109 2.23 -5.29 -38.67
C ILE A 109 2.84 -4.23 -39.60
N GLN A 110 2.77 -4.49 -40.89
CA GLN A 110 3.16 -3.57 -41.94
C GLN A 110 1.99 -3.40 -42.91
N GLU A 111 1.69 -2.16 -43.27
CA GLU A 111 0.68 -1.81 -44.27
C GLU A 111 1.16 -0.64 -45.14
N ILE A 112 0.46 -0.42 -46.25
CA ILE A 112 0.70 0.71 -47.16
C ILE A 112 -0.46 1.68 -46.99
N VAL A 113 -0.16 2.96 -46.80
CA VAL A 113 -1.13 4.03 -46.57
C VAL A 113 -0.87 5.22 -47.48
N ASP A 114 -1.95 5.84 -47.96
CA ASP A 114 -1.89 7.10 -48.68
C ASP A 114 -2.26 8.25 -47.74
N VAL A 115 -1.40 9.26 -47.64
CA VAL A 115 -1.57 10.40 -46.72
C VAL A 115 -1.55 11.71 -47.51
N SER A 116 -2.74 12.27 -47.72
CA SER A 116 -2.92 13.57 -48.40
C SER A 116 -3.16 14.73 -47.44
N LYS A 117 -3.60 14.44 -46.21
CA LYS A 117 -3.90 15.38 -45.13
C LYS A 117 -3.57 14.71 -43.80
N GLU A 118 -3.83 15.39 -42.69
CA GLU A 118 -3.76 14.74 -41.39
C GLU A 118 -4.69 13.50 -41.37
N THR A 119 -4.09 12.33 -41.20
CA THR A 119 -4.79 11.05 -41.20
C THR A 119 -4.66 10.41 -39.81
N LYS A 120 -5.79 10.00 -39.24
CA LYS A 120 -5.86 9.29 -37.97
C LYS A 120 -6.24 7.85 -38.22
N LEU A 121 -5.37 6.92 -37.83
CA LEU A 121 -5.55 5.50 -38.03
C LEU A 121 -5.67 4.84 -36.66
N LEU A 122 -6.83 4.25 -36.37
CA LEU A 122 -6.98 3.37 -35.21
C LEU A 122 -6.47 1.98 -35.60
N ARG A 123 -5.45 1.49 -34.88
CA ARG A 123 -4.85 0.18 -35.13
C ARG A 123 -4.78 -0.64 -33.88
N GLU A 124 -5.05 -1.93 -34.06
CA GLU A 124 -5.00 -2.96 -33.04
C GLU A 124 -3.87 -3.93 -33.34
N LEU A 125 -3.27 -4.46 -32.28
CA LEU A 125 -2.18 -5.43 -32.36
C LEU A 125 -2.34 -6.46 -31.25
N SER A 126 -2.48 -7.74 -31.63
CA SER A 126 -2.57 -8.84 -30.67
C SER A 126 -1.20 -9.16 -30.07
N LEU A 127 -1.11 -9.21 -28.74
CA LEU A 127 0.12 -9.59 -28.04
C LEU A 127 0.16 -11.11 -27.84
N PRO A 128 1.36 -11.73 -27.82
CA PRO A 128 1.48 -13.14 -27.49
C PRO A 128 1.19 -13.41 -26.00
N GLU A 129 0.57 -14.56 -25.67
CA GLU A 129 0.20 -14.93 -24.29
C GLU A 129 1.42 -15.12 -23.35
N GLY A 130 2.57 -15.51 -23.89
CA GLY A 130 3.80 -15.77 -23.14
C GLY A 130 4.73 -14.56 -23.01
N ILE A 131 4.22 -13.34 -23.16
CA ILE A 131 5.02 -12.12 -23.03
C ILE A 131 5.31 -11.82 -21.55
N ASP A 132 6.57 -11.47 -21.27
CA ASP A 132 6.97 -11.10 -19.91
C ASP A 132 6.18 -9.88 -19.41
N LEU A 133 5.93 -9.83 -18.09
CA LEU A 133 5.31 -8.66 -17.47
C LEU A 133 6.30 -7.48 -17.44
N GLY A 134 5.80 -6.26 -17.61
CA GLY A 134 6.63 -5.07 -17.47
C GLY A 134 6.27 -3.91 -18.38
N LYS A 135 7.28 -3.11 -18.73
CA LYS A 135 7.13 -1.87 -19.50
C LYS A 135 7.55 -2.09 -20.95
N TYR A 136 6.65 -1.74 -21.85
CA TYR A 136 6.78 -1.93 -23.29
C TYR A 136 6.54 -0.60 -24.01
N TRP A 137 6.87 -0.58 -25.29
CA TRP A 137 6.67 0.56 -26.18
C TRP A 137 5.85 0.12 -27.39
N PHE A 138 4.74 0.78 -27.65
CA PHE A 138 4.07 0.75 -28.94
C PHE A 138 4.76 1.76 -29.84
N VAL A 139 5.32 1.29 -30.95
CA VAL A 139 6.08 2.12 -31.90
C VAL A 139 5.34 2.15 -33.21
N ALA A 140 5.15 3.33 -33.79
CA ALA A 140 4.72 3.49 -35.17
C ALA A 140 5.83 4.17 -35.97
N LYS A 141 6.12 3.64 -37.15
CA LYS A 141 7.17 4.09 -38.06
C LYS A 141 6.57 4.22 -39.45
N LEU A 142 6.63 5.42 -40.03
CA LEU A 142 6.24 5.65 -41.40
C LEU A 142 7.48 5.86 -42.26
N GLU A 143 7.60 5.05 -43.32
CA GLU A 143 8.67 5.11 -44.30
C GLU A 143 8.09 5.60 -45.63
N TYR A 144 8.67 6.68 -46.17
CA TYR A 144 8.31 7.19 -47.49
C TYR A 144 9.57 7.67 -48.22
N LYS A 145 9.85 7.09 -49.38
CA LYS A 145 11.10 7.30 -50.14
C LYS A 145 12.32 7.05 -49.23
N LYS A 146 13.13 8.08 -48.95
CA LYS A 146 14.32 8.03 -48.08
C LYS A 146 14.08 8.64 -46.70
N GLN A 147 12.83 8.98 -46.39
CA GLN A 147 12.45 9.63 -45.15
C GLN A 147 11.74 8.66 -44.23
N VAL A 148 12.03 8.80 -42.93
CA VAL A 148 11.48 7.96 -41.88
C VAL A 148 11.07 8.88 -40.75
N SER A 149 9.83 8.77 -40.31
CA SER A 149 9.35 9.38 -39.07
C SER A 149 8.80 8.28 -38.16
N SER A 150 8.99 8.41 -36.86
CA SER A 150 8.55 7.43 -35.89
C SER A 150 8.26 8.06 -34.55
N ASP A 151 7.21 7.59 -33.90
CA ASP A 151 6.91 7.93 -32.51
C ASP A 151 6.63 6.66 -31.72
N LYS A 152 6.80 6.74 -30.41
CA LYS A 152 6.60 5.62 -29.50
C LYS A 152 5.90 6.04 -28.22
N LYS A 153 4.95 5.22 -27.79
CA LYS A 153 4.22 5.42 -26.54
C LYS A 153 4.38 4.23 -25.62
N ARG A 154 4.54 4.50 -24.32
CA ARG A 154 4.73 3.48 -23.31
C ARG A 154 3.42 2.81 -22.94
N LEU A 155 3.45 1.50 -22.77
CA LEU A 155 2.38 0.67 -22.23
C LEU A 155 2.93 -0.28 -21.15
N GLY A 156 2.06 -0.70 -20.24
CA GLY A 156 2.33 -1.72 -19.23
C GLY A 156 1.70 -3.05 -19.64
N ILE A 157 2.47 -4.12 -19.53
CA ILE A 157 1.93 -5.48 -19.56
C ILE A 157 1.84 -5.97 -18.12
N ILE A 158 0.61 -6.23 -17.68
CA ILE A 158 0.30 -6.65 -16.32
C ILE A 158 -0.19 -8.09 -16.31
N GLU A 159 0.00 -8.76 -15.16
CA GLU A 159 -0.54 -10.10 -14.98
C GLU A 159 -2.06 -9.99 -14.98
N ARG A 160 -2.74 -11.02 -15.51
CA ARG A 160 -4.16 -11.15 -15.24
C ARG A 160 -4.28 -11.31 -13.74
N GLU A 161 -4.70 -10.25 -13.05
CA GLU A 161 -5.25 -10.39 -11.72
C GLU A 161 -6.40 -11.35 -11.91
N ILE A 162 -6.18 -12.64 -11.60
CA ILE A 162 -7.27 -13.59 -11.46
C ILE A 162 -8.16 -12.85 -10.48
N PRO A 163 -9.37 -12.41 -10.88
CA PRO A 163 -10.25 -11.79 -9.94
C PRO A 163 -10.51 -12.90 -8.94
N PHE A 164 -9.78 -12.86 -7.83
CA PHE A 164 -10.22 -13.47 -6.61
C PHE A 164 -11.50 -12.71 -6.36
N SER A 165 -12.58 -13.22 -6.94
CA SER A 165 -13.94 -12.92 -6.56
C SER A 165 -13.99 -13.43 -5.13
N ILE A 166 -13.45 -12.63 -4.21
CA ILE A 166 -13.71 -12.77 -2.80
C ILE A 166 -15.24 -12.68 -2.80
N PRO A 167 -15.95 -13.80 -2.58
CA PRO A 167 -17.39 -13.84 -2.75
C PRO A 167 -17.93 -12.65 -1.98
N SER A 168 -18.61 -11.76 -2.70
CA SER A 168 -19.06 -10.45 -2.25
C SER A 168 -19.34 -10.49 -0.76
N ILE A 169 -18.58 -9.70 0.02
CA ILE A 169 -18.53 -9.74 1.49
C ILE A 169 -19.94 -9.66 2.11
N GLU A 170 -20.91 -9.14 1.37
CA GLU A 170 -22.33 -9.15 1.71
C GLU A 170 -22.90 -10.54 2.04
N LYS A 171 -22.51 -11.60 1.31
CA LYS A 171 -22.94 -12.97 1.59
C LYS A 171 -22.22 -13.58 2.80
N THR A 172 -20.97 -13.21 3.06
CA THR A 172 -20.25 -13.72 4.23
C THR A 172 -20.68 -12.99 5.51
N GLN A 173 -21.08 -11.71 5.41
CA GLN A 173 -21.64 -10.95 6.54
C GLN A 173 -22.97 -11.51 7.03
N SER A 174 -23.85 -11.99 6.13
CA SER A 174 -25.13 -12.59 6.54
C SER A 174 -24.92 -13.90 7.32
N LEU A 175 -23.99 -14.75 6.89
CA LEU A 175 -23.63 -16.00 7.59
C LEU A 175 -23.06 -15.73 8.99
N ILE A 176 -22.18 -14.73 9.14
CA ILE A 176 -21.62 -14.36 10.45
C ILE A 176 -22.72 -13.88 11.40
N LYS A 177 -23.70 -13.10 10.92
CA LYS A 177 -24.85 -12.65 11.74
C LYS A 177 -25.72 -13.82 12.20
N ILE A 178 -25.94 -14.81 11.34
CA ILE A 178 -26.70 -16.02 11.69
C ILE A 178 -25.98 -16.82 12.78
N ILE A 179 -24.67 -17.05 12.63
CA ILE A 179 -23.86 -17.75 13.64
C ILE A 179 -23.89 -17.00 14.98
N LEU A 180 -23.75 -15.67 14.96
CA LEU A 180 -23.82 -14.84 16.16
C LEU A 180 -25.19 -14.96 16.87
N MET A 181 -26.28 -14.97 16.09
CA MET A 181 -27.64 -15.12 16.64
C MET A 181 -27.83 -16.48 17.32
N VAL A 182 -27.35 -17.57 16.71
CA VAL A 182 -27.42 -18.92 17.28
C VAL A 182 -26.63 -19.01 18.59
N VAL A 183 -25.44 -18.42 18.65
CA VAL A 183 -24.62 -18.38 19.87
C VAL A 183 -25.33 -17.61 21.00
N LEU A 184 -25.94 -16.46 20.69
CA LEU A 184 -26.73 -15.69 21.66
C LEU A 184 -27.94 -16.48 22.18
N LEU A 185 -28.61 -17.23 21.30
CA LEU A 185 -29.75 -18.07 21.67
C LEU A 185 -29.34 -19.20 22.63
N ILE A 186 -28.21 -19.86 22.35
CA ILE A 186 -27.65 -20.91 23.22
C ILE A 186 -27.29 -20.32 24.60
N LEU A 187 -26.65 -19.14 24.64
CA LEU A 187 -26.34 -18.46 25.89
C LEU A 187 -27.60 -18.11 26.69
N ALA A 188 -28.65 -17.62 26.04
CA ALA A 188 -29.93 -17.31 26.69
C ALA A 188 -30.55 -18.56 27.34
N ILE A 189 -30.56 -19.69 26.62
CA ILE A 189 -31.05 -20.98 27.14
C ILE A 189 -30.23 -21.43 28.35
N LEU A 190 -28.90 -21.32 28.30
CA LEU A 190 -28.02 -21.66 29.42
C LEU A 190 -28.29 -20.78 30.65
N VAL A 191 -28.52 -19.47 30.46
CA VAL A 191 -28.86 -18.55 31.56
C VAL A 191 -30.22 -18.90 32.18
N ILE A 192 -31.24 -19.21 31.38
CA ILE A 192 -32.56 -19.59 31.87
C ILE A 192 -32.48 -20.90 32.68
N LYS A 193 -31.78 -21.91 32.15
CA LYS A 193 -31.59 -23.21 32.83
C LYS A 193 -30.84 -23.07 34.16
N ASN A 194 -29.84 -22.18 34.23
CA ASN A 194 -29.15 -21.91 35.49
C ASN A 194 -30.02 -21.16 36.50
N ARG A 195 -30.89 -20.23 36.03
CA ARG A 195 -31.81 -19.50 36.91
C ARG A 195 -32.89 -20.41 37.49
N THR A 196 -33.44 -21.35 36.72
CA THR A 196 -34.44 -22.31 37.23
C THR A 196 -33.85 -23.25 38.28
N LYS A 197 -32.66 -23.81 38.03
CA LYS A 197 -31.95 -24.66 39.00
C LYS A 197 -31.68 -23.93 40.33
N ARG A 198 -31.24 -22.66 40.27
CA ARG A 198 -31.06 -21.83 41.47
C ARG A 198 -32.37 -21.58 42.22
N ARG A 199 -33.49 -21.36 41.52
CA ARG A 199 -34.81 -21.18 42.15
C ARG A 199 -35.26 -22.45 42.88
N GLU A 200 -35.00 -23.63 42.34
CA GLU A 200 -35.33 -24.89 43.01
C GLU A 200 -34.50 -25.13 44.26
N HIS A 201 -33.18 -24.92 44.20
CA HIS A 201 -32.33 -24.99 45.41
C HIS A 201 -32.78 -23.99 46.47
N ARG A 202 -33.15 -22.76 46.07
CA ARG A 202 -33.67 -21.76 47.00
C ARG A 202 -35.00 -22.22 47.63
N LYS A 203 -35.91 -22.81 46.86
CA LYS A 203 -37.17 -23.38 47.38
C LYS A 203 -36.93 -24.55 48.34
N ARG A 204 -35.94 -25.43 48.08
CA ARG A 204 -35.56 -26.52 48.99
C ARG A 204 -35.00 -25.97 50.31
N HIS A 205 -34.05 -25.04 50.25
CA HIS A 205 -33.53 -24.35 51.44
C HIS A 205 -34.62 -23.61 52.22
N LEU A 206 -35.54 -22.93 51.55
CA LEU A 206 -36.69 -22.27 52.20
C LEU A 206 -37.62 -23.26 52.89
N LYS A 207 -37.87 -24.43 52.31
CA LYS A 207 -38.66 -25.49 52.94
C LYS A 207 -37.93 -26.08 54.17
N ASP A 208 -36.63 -26.31 54.08
CA ASP A 208 -35.83 -26.82 55.19
C ASP A 208 -35.71 -25.80 56.33
N HIS A 209 -35.53 -24.51 56.00
CA HIS A 209 -35.58 -23.44 56.99
C HIS A 209 -36.97 -23.24 57.59
N LYS A 210 -38.06 -23.45 56.84
CA LYS A 210 -39.42 -23.38 57.40
C LYS A 210 -39.70 -24.55 58.36
N LYS A 211 -39.12 -25.73 58.12
CA LYS A 211 -39.17 -26.87 59.05
C LYS A 211 -38.30 -26.64 60.29
N LYS A 212 -37.09 -26.11 60.15
CA LYS A 212 -36.16 -25.81 61.26
C LYS A 212 -36.51 -24.52 62.02
N GLY A 213 -37.17 -23.56 61.38
CA GLY A 213 -37.59 -22.27 61.92
C GLY A 213 -38.74 -22.35 62.93
N LYS A 214 -39.40 -23.50 63.08
CA LYS A 214 -40.24 -23.77 64.26
C LYS A 214 -39.43 -23.88 65.57
N TYR A 215 -38.10 -23.99 65.49
CA TYR A 215 -37.20 -24.10 66.65
C TYR A 215 -36.26 -22.89 66.84
N LEU A 216 -36.33 -21.85 66.00
CA LEU A 216 -35.41 -20.71 66.03
C LEU A 216 -36.11 -19.35 66.20
N ASP A 217 -37.26 -19.32 66.86
CA ASP A 217 -37.89 -18.06 67.30
C ASP A 217 -37.30 -17.49 68.60
N PHE A 218 -36.24 -18.10 69.15
CA PHE A 218 -35.66 -17.70 70.44
C PHE A 218 -34.43 -16.79 70.40
N THR A 219 -33.89 -16.38 69.24
CA THR A 219 -32.68 -15.52 69.21
C THR A 219 -32.84 -14.21 68.45
N ARG A 220 -34.07 -13.77 68.14
CA ARG A 220 -34.33 -12.44 67.56
C ARG A 220 -34.43 -11.32 68.62
N LYS A 221 -33.48 -11.30 69.54
CA LYS A 221 -33.10 -10.15 70.38
C LYS A 221 -31.57 -10.19 70.37
N GLU A 222 -30.91 -9.56 69.42
CA GLU A 222 -30.50 -8.18 69.51
C GLU A 222 -30.11 -7.70 68.10
N LYS A 223 -30.82 -6.70 67.59
CA LYS A 223 -30.30 -5.92 66.46
C LYS A 223 -29.13 -5.11 67.03
N PRO A 224 -27.91 -5.18 66.49
CA PRO A 224 -26.87 -4.24 66.88
C PRO A 224 -27.40 -2.83 66.61
N LYS A 225 -27.59 -2.06 67.67
CA LYS A 225 -27.87 -0.62 67.63
C LYS A 225 -26.59 0.10 67.21
N GLY A 226 -26.10 -0.21 66.01
CA GLY A 226 -25.00 0.48 65.36
C GLY A 226 -25.55 1.13 64.11
N ASN A 227 -25.35 2.44 64.00
CA ASN A 227 -25.86 3.27 62.93
C ASN A 227 -25.30 2.75 61.59
N TYR A 228 -26.10 1.98 60.83
CA TYR A 228 -25.66 1.30 59.59
C TYR A 228 -25.12 2.29 58.53
N ILE A 229 -25.50 3.56 58.69
CA ILE A 229 -25.05 4.71 57.91
C ILE A 229 -23.55 4.98 58.13
N ASP A 230 -23.00 4.74 59.33
CA ASP A 230 -21.59 4.99 59.62
C ASP A 230 -20.68 3.97 58.94
N PHE A 231 -21.13 2.72 58.83
CA PHE A 231 -20.34 1.67 58.16
C PHE A 231 -20.25 1.93 56.65
N THR A 232 -21.36 2.28 56.00
CA THR A 232 -21.39 2.56 54.56
C THR A 232 -20.60 3.81 54.21
N ASN A 233 -20.67 4.86 55.04
CA ASN A 233 -19.88 6.08 54.86
C ASN A 233 -18.37 5.83 55.05
N LYS A 234 -17.99 5.03 56.05
CA LYS A 234 -16.59 4.64 56.29
C LYS A 234 -16.03 3.82 55.13
N PHE A 235 -16.84 2.92 54.56
CA PHE A 235 -16.43 2.10 53.41
C PHE A 235 -16.27 2.94 52.13
N LYS A 236 -17.20 3.88 51.88
CA LYS A 236 -17.14 4.78 50.72
C LYS A 236 -15.90 5.68 50.77
N LYS A 237 -15.58 6.23 51.95
CA LYS A 237 -14.38 7.06 52.18
C LYS A 237 -13.08 6.27 51.95
N ASN A 238 -12.99 5.04 52.45
CA ASN A 238 -11.82 4.20 52.25
C ASN A 238 -11.65 3.78 50.77
N SER A 239 -12.74 3.54 50.05
CA SER A 239 -12.69 3.19 48.62
C SER A 239 -12.21 4.34 47.72
N GLN A 240 -12.53 5.58 48.08
CA GLN A 240 -12.04 6.77 47.34
C GLN A 240 -10.55 6.99 47.59
N LYS A 241 -10.11 6.88 48.85
CA LYS A 241 -8.69 7.02 49.20
C LYS A 241 -7.81 6.00 48.47
N LEU A 242 -8.26 4.75 48.36
CA LEU A 242 -7.55 3.70 47.61
C LEU A 242 -7.47 3.98 46.10
N LYS A 243 -8.47 4.67 45.52
CA LYS A 243 -8.43 5.06 44.09
C LYS A 243 -7.45 6.20 43.85
N GLU A 244 -7.41 7.19 44.74
CA GLU A 244 -6.47 8.31 44.67
C GLU A 244 -5.02 7.84 44.81
N GLU A 245 -4.72 6.98 45.81
CA GLU A 245 -3.38 6.40 45.98
C GLU A 245 -2.92 5.57 44.76
N ALA A 246 -3.84 4.90 44.06
CA ALA A 246 -3.52 4.15 42.84
C ALA A 246 -3.20 5.05 41.64
N ILE A 247 -3.88 6.20 41.53
CA ILE A 247 -3.64 7.18 40.47
C ILE A 247 -2.27 7.84 40.66
N ASP A 248 -1.93 8.23 41.90
CA ASP A 248 -0.64 8.86 42.19
C ASP A 248 0.54 7.93 41.89
N LYS A 249 0.41 6.63 42.20
CA LYS A 249 1.41 5.61 41.83
C LYS A 249 1.60 5.48 40.32
N LEU A 250 0.53 5.57 39.53
CA LEU A 250 0.61 5.51 38.06
C LEU A 250 1.28 6.75 37.46
N ILE A 251 1.06 7.94 38.05
CA ILE A 251 1.69 9.19 37.60
C ILE A 251 3.20 9.17 37.88
N ASN A 252 3.62 8.66 39.03
CA ASN A 252 5.05 8.57 39.35
C ASN A 252 5.78 7.55 38.44
N LEU A 253 5.15 6.41 38.13
CA LEU A 253 5.71 5.41 37.20
C LEU A 253 5.87 5.93 35.76
N THR A 254 5.11 6.94 35.35
CA THR A 254 5.22 7.54 34.01
C THR A 254 6.26 8.66 33.92
N LYS A 255 6.60 9.31 35.04
CA LYS A 255 7.65 10.34 35.11
C LYS A 255 9.08 9.75 35.11
N GLU A 256 9.27 8.51 35.55
CA GLU A 256 10.60 7.88 35.65
C GLU A 256 11.10 7.21 34.36
N LYS A 257 10.37 7.24 33.25
CA LYS A 257 10.91 6.70 31.99
C LYS A 257 12.02 7.63 31.44
N PRO A 258 13.28 7.15 31.34
CA PRO A 258 14.37 7.98 30.86
C PRO A 258 14.12 8.38 29.40
N LYS A 259 14.38 9.66 29.12
CA LYS A 259 14.40 10.20 27.75
C LYS A 259 15.56 9.53 27.01
N GLU A 260 15.26 8.46 26.30
CA GLU A 260 16.20 7.82 25.39
C GLU A 260 16.49 8.82 24.24
N ASN A 261 17.75 9.24 24.17
CA ASN A 261 18.25 10.30 23.31
C ASN A 261 18.01 9.99 21.83
N ASN A 262 17.10 10.76 21.20
CA ASN A 262 17.05 10.88 19.76
C ASN A 262 18.26 11.70 19.27
N LYS A 263 19.35 11.01 18.92
CA LYS A 263 20.35 11.56 17.99
C LYS A 263 19.78 11.48 16.56
N LYS A 264 19.56 12.66 15.98
CA LYS A 264 19.31 12.87 14.55
C LYS A 264 20.62 12.62 13.79
N ASP A 265 20.65 11.60 12.94
CA ASP A 265 21.52 11.56 11.77
C ASP A 265 20.62 11.51 10.53
N GLU A 266 20.72 12.55 9.71
CA GLU A 266 20.06 12.65 8.41
C GLU A 266 20.74 11.72 7.41
N LYS A 267 20.00 10.74 6.87
CA LYS A 267 20.35 9.99 5.66
C LYS A 267 19.13 9.78 4.76
N PRO A 268 19.33 9.67 3.43
CA PRO A 268 18.32 9.94 2.43
C PRO A 268 17.26 8.84 2.32
N LYS A 269 16.05 9.25 1.94
CA LYS A 269 14.83 8.45 1.84
C LYS A 269 14.98 7.33 0.81
N GLU A 270 15.24 6.11 1.28
CA GLU A 270 14.92 4.88 0.56
C GLU A 270 13.51 4.39 0.95
N GLU A 271 12.80 3.86 -0.04
CA GLU A 271 11.44 3.33 0.06
C GLU A 271 11.33 2.21 1.11
N ILE A 272 10.66 2.50 2.21
CA ILE A 272 10.31 1.52 3.23
C ILE A 272 9.12 0.68 2.74
N LYS A 273 9.41 -0.55 2.31
CA LYS A 273 8.41 -1.63 2.24
C LYS A 273 7.83 -1.85 3.63
N LYS A 274 6.50 -1.72 3.76
CA LYS A 274 5.74 -1.95 5.00
C LYS A 274 5.74 -3.44 5.37
N GLU A 275 6.74 -3.91 6.10
CA GLU A 275 6.61 -5.14 6.88
C GLU A 275 5.78 -4.88 8.15
N LYS A 276 4.73 -5.68 8.34
CA LYS A 276 3.90 -5.65 9.56
C LYS A 276 4.74 -6.12 10.75
N PRO A 277 4.82 -5.37 11.87
CA PRO A 277 5.52 -5.82 13.06
C PRO A 277 4.78 -7.00 13.70
N LYS A 278 5.18 -8.22 13.33
CA LYS A 278 4.81 -9.44 14.06
C LYS A 278 5.81 -9.61 15.20
N GLY A 279 5.36 -9.55 16.45
CA GLY A 279 6.16 -10.08 17.55
C GLY A 279 5.89 -9.52 18.95
N LYS A 280 6.03 -8.21 19.18
CA LYS A 280 6.24 -7.72 20.57
C LYS A 280 5.00 -7.30 21.35
N TYR A 281 3.89 -6.95 20.70
CA TYR A 281 2.68 -6.49 21.42
C TYR A 281 1.85 -7.62 22.04
N LEU A 282 2.01 -8.86 21.57
CA LEU A 282 1.23 -9.99 22.08
C LEU A 282 1.68 -10.43 23.48
N ASP A 283 2.96 -10.28 23.81
CA ASP A 283 3.51 -10.75 25.09
C ASP A 283 3.15 -9.82 26.26
N PHE A 284 2.97 -8.53 26.01
CA PHE A 284 2.61 -7.57 27.05
C PHE A 284 1.19 -7.81 27.61
N THR A 285 0.24 -8.17 26.74
CA THR A 285 -1.14 -8.45 27.15
C THR A 285 -1.28 -9.77 27.91
N LYS A 286 -0.46 -10.78 27.58
CA LYS A 286 -0.40 -12.05 28.32
C LYS A 286 0.18 -11.86 29.71
N LYS A 287 1.26 -11.08 29.85
CA LYS A 287 1.87 -10.77 31.15
C LYS A 287 0.91 -10.03 32.07
N PHE A 288 0.25 -8.98 31.58
CA PHE A 288 -0.69 -8.19 32.38
C PHE A 288 -1.91 -9.00 32.87
N LYS A 289 -2.38 -9.95 32.05
CA LYS A 289 -3.51 -10.82 32.43
C LYS A 289 -3.15 -11.82 33.52
N LYS A 290 -1.89 -12.29 33.54
CA LYS A 290 -1.36 -13.18 34.57
C LYS A 290 -1.19 -12.43 35.90
N ASP A 291 -0.53 -11.27 35.88
CA ASP A 291 -0.29 -10.46 37.07
C ASP A 291 -1.62 -10.00 37.74
N SER A 292 -2.66 -9.71 36.94
CA SER A 292 -3.99 -9.40 37.48
C SER A 292 -4.69 -10.59 38.16
N GLN A 293 -4.45 -11.82 37.70
CA GLN A 293 -5.01 -13.01 38.33
C GLN A 293 -4.29 -13.34 39.63
N ASP A 294 -2.97 -13.22 39.64
CA ASP A 294 -2.15 -13.47 40.83
C ASP A 294 -2.51 -12.47 41.95
N PHE A 295 -2.69 -11.18 41.62
CA PHE A 295 -3.15 -10.17 42.58
C PHE A 295 -4.54 -10.46 43.15
N LYS A 296 -5.49 -10.93 42.32
CA LYS A 296 -6.83 -11.31 42.80
C LYS A 296 -6.77 -12.50 43.74
N LYS A 297 -5.88 -13.46 43.47
CA LYS A 297 -5.71 -14.65 44.29
C LYS A 297 -5.12 -14.27 45.66
N GLU A 298 -4.06 -13.47 45.68
CA GLU A 298 -3.45 -12.99 46.93
C GLU A 298 -4.42 -12.17 47.79
N ALA A 299 -5.27 -11.33 47.18
CA ALA A 299 -6.28 -10.57 47.89
C ALA A 299 -7.36 -11.46 48.54
N VAL A 300 -7.74 -12.56 47.87
CA VAL A 300 -8.69 -13.54 48.40
C VAL A 300 -8.06 -14.31 49.56
N ASP A 301 -6.81 -14.74 49.42
CA ASP A 301 -6.10 -15.48 50.48
C ASP A 301 -5.94 -14.63 51.75
N LYS A 302 -5.59 -13.34 51.61
CA LYS A 302 -5.55 -12.39 52.73
C LYS A 302 -6.91 -12.17 53.40
N LEU A 303 -8.00 -12.15 52.63
CA LEU A 303 -9.35 -12.05 53.19
C LEU A 303 -9.77 -13.32 53.95
N ILE A 304 -9.35 -14.49 53.48
CA ILE A 304 -9.59 -15.77 54.15
C ILE A 304 -8.83 -15.81 55.48
N ASP A 305 -7.57 -15.40 55.52
CA ASP A 305 -6.78 -15.38 56.76
C ASP A 305 -7.32 -14.37 57.78
N LEU A 306 -7.82 -13.21 57.33
CA LEU A 306 -8.49 -12.24 58.19
C LEU A 306 -9.82 -12.76 58.75
N SER A 307 -10.51 -13.68 58.06
CA SER A 307 -11.77 -14.27 58.54
C SER A 307 -11.58 -15.39 59.58
N LYS A 308 -10.35 -15.90 59.72
CA LYS A 308 -9.99 -16.94 60.70
C LYS A 308 -9.48 -16.38 62.02
N LYS A 309 -9.25 -15.06 62.11
CA LYS A 309 -8.96 -14.33 63.35
C LYS A 309 -10.23 -13.73 63.91
#